data_AF-A0A2V5QDK8-F1
#
_entry.id   AF-A0A2V5QDK8-F1
#
_cell.length_a   1.000
_cell.length_b   1.000
_cell.length_c   1.000
_cell.angle_alpha   90.00
_cell.angle_beta   90.00
_cell.angle_gamma   90.00
#
_symmetry.space_group_name_H-M   'P 1'
#
loop_
_entity.id
_entity.type
_entity.pdbx_description
1 polymer ?
#
loop_
_entity_poly.entity_id
_entity_poly.type
_entity_poly.pdbx_seq_one_letter_code
_entity_poly.pdbx_strand_id
1 'polypeptide(L)' 'MWKVLALATTFAGNLTIIGSVANMIVVESAREHLEIGFWDYARFGIPITVLTTVAGVIVLLMLR' A
#
# COMPACT_ATOMS: atom_id res chain seq x y z
N MET A 1 13.23 -14.00 9.07
CA MET A 1 12.42 -13.99 7.84
C MET A 1 10.95 -13.72 8.08
N TRP A 2 10.32 -14.28 9.13
CA TRP A 2 8.91 -13.99 9.44
C TRP A 2 8.59 -12.48 9.63
N LYS A 3 9.49 -11.70 10.24
CA LYS A 3 9.35 -10.23 10.38
C LYS A 3 9.21 -9.50 9.03
N VAL A 4 10.00 -9.90 8.04
CA VAL A 4 9.96 -9.32 6.69
C VAL A 4 8.67 -9.71 5.99
N LEU A 5 8.22 -10.96 6.15
CA LEU A 5 6.95 -11.41 5.60
C LEU A 5 5.78 -10.61 6.18
N ALA A 6 5.73 -10.46 7.52
CA ALA A 6 4.69 -9.66 8.18
C ALA A 6 4.65 -8.21 7.68
N LEU A 7 5.82 -7.57 7.56
CA LEU A 7 5.94 -6.21 7.03
C LEU A 7 5.46 -6.13 5.57
N ALA A 8 5.92 -7.05 4.72
CA ALA A 8 5.53 -7.08 3.32
C ALA A 8 4.03 -7.30 3.13
N THR A 9 3.41 -8.20 3.90
CA THR A 9 1.96 -8.45 3.80
C THR A 9 1.13 -7.24 4.22
N THR A 10 1.59 -6.46 5.21
CA THR A 10 0.91 -5.23 5.61
C THR A 10 1.01 -4.14 4.55
N PHE A 11 2.21 -3.90 3.99
CA PHE A 11 2.37 -2.84 2.98
C PHE A 11 1.84 -3.21 1.59
N ALA A 12 1.83 -4.50 1.24
CA ALA A 12 1.22 -5.00 0.00
C ALA A 12 -0.28 -4.69 -0.08
N GLY A 13 -0.97 -4.55 1.05
CA GLY A 13 -2.39 -4.13 1.09
C GLY A 13 -2.65 -2.73 0.52
N ASN A 14 -1.63 -1.88 0.39
CA ASN A 14 -1.76 -0.54 -0.19
C ASN A 14 -1.40 -0.48 -1.69
N LEU A 15 -1.04 -1.62 -2.30
CA LEU A 15 -0.56 -1.66 -3.69
C LEU A 15 -1.65 -1.26 -4.69
N THR A 16 -2.90 -1.64 -4.42
CA THR A 16 -4.07 -1.37 -5.27
C THR A 16 -5.29 -1.01 -4.43
N ILE A 17 -6.34 -0.52 -5.08
CA ILE A 17 -7.62 -0.18 -4.43
C ILE A 17 -8.19 -1.40 -3.68
N ILE A 18 -8.05 -2.60 -4.23
CA ILE A 18 -8.64 -3.83 -3.68
C ILE A 18 -7.75 -4.47 -2.61
N GLY A 19 -6.51 -3.98 -2.44
CA GLY A 19 -5.55 -4.55 -1.48
C GLY A 19 -5.98 -4.40 -0.01
N SER A 20 -6.89 -3.48 0.29
CA SER A 20 -7.42 -3.27 1.64
C SER A 20 -8.83 -2.69 1.61
N VAL A 21 -9.65 -3.08 2.58
CA VAL A 21 -10.99 -2.51 2.78
C VAL A 21 -10.92 -1.00 3.03
N ALA A 22 -9.86 -0.51 3.70
CA ALA A 22 -9.67 0.91 3.94
C ALA A 22 -9.55 1.72 2.63
N ASN A 23 -8.86 1.18 1.62
CA ASN A 23 -8.70 1.85 0.33
C ASN A 23 -10.06 1.99 -0.38
N MET A 24 -10.87 0.93 -0.35
CA MET A 24 -12.22 0.95 -0.92
C MET A 24 -13.14 1.95 -0.19
N ILE A 25 -13.07 2.03 1.14
CA ILE A 25 -13.85 3.00 1.93
C ILE A 25 -13.50 4.44 1.51
N VAL A 26 -12.21 4.76 1.38
CA VAL A 26 -11.77 6.10 0.98
C VAL A 26 -12.17 6.41 -0.47
N VAL A 27 -11.99 5.46 -1.39
CA VAL A 27 -12.39 5.63 -2.79
C VAL A 27 -13.90 5.83 -2.92
N GLU A 28 -14.72 5.04 -2.22
CA GLU A 28 -16.17 5.21 -2.25
C GLU A 28 -16.60 6.55 -1.64
N SER A 29 -15.98 6.97 -0.53
CA SER A 29 -16.25 8.28 0.08
C SER A 29 -15.83 9.45 -0.82
N ALA A 30 -14.80 9.27 -1.65
CA ALA A 30 -14.34 10.29 -2.58
C ALA A 30 -15.19 10.35 -3.86
N ARG A 31 -16.00 9.34 -4.12
CA ARG A 31 -16.74 9.16 -5.39
C ARG A 31 -17.73 10.28 -5.71
N GLU A 32 -18.28 10.94 -4.68
CA GLU A 32 -19.12 12.14 -4.86
C GLU A 32 -18.35 13.37 -5.37
N HIS A 33 -17.03 13.38 -5.22
CA HIS A 33 -16.16 14.51 -5.58
C HIS A 33 -15.24 14.19 -6.78
N LEU A 34 -14.77 12.96 -6.89
CA LEU A 34 -13.86 12.49 -7.93
C LEU A 34 -14.01 10.98 -8.14
N GLU A 35 -14.12 10.54 -9.39
CA GLU A 35 -14.00 9.11 -9.72
C GLU A 35 -12.52 8.71 -9.76
N ILE A 36 -12.11 7.83 -8.85
CA ILE A 36 -10.75 7.28 -8.80
C ILE A 36 -10.77 5.92 -9.50
N GLY A 37 -10.15 5.84 -10.68
CA GLY A 37 -9.98 4.58 -11.40
C GLY A 37 -8.89 3.70 -10.79
N PHE A 38 -8.89 2.41 -11.17
CA PHE A 38 -7.86 1.46 -10.74
C PHE A 38 -6.43 1.95 -11.04
N TRP A 39 -6.21 2.46 -12.25
CA TRP A 39 -4.90 2.95 -12.67
C TRP A 39 -4.50 4.26 -12.01
N ASP A 40 -5.47 5.13 -11.71
CA ASP A 40 -5.22 6.38 -11.00
C ASP A 40 -4.66 6.11 -9.61
N TYR A 41 -5.28 5.18 -8.89
CA TYR A 41 -4.77 4.75 -7.59
C TYR A 41 -3.45 3.99 -7.72
N ALA A 42 -3.35 3.01 -8.62
CA ALA A 42 -2.16 2.17 -8.77
C ALA A 42 -0.91 2.99 -9.12
N ARG A 43 -1.05 4.10 -9.85
CA ARG A 43 0.05 5.02 -10.15
C ARG A 43 0.70 5.59 -8.89
N PHE A 44 -0.05 5.77 -7.80
CA PHE A 44 0.48 6.22 -6.51
C PHE A 44 0.72 5.06 -5.54
N GLY A 45 -0.18 4.08 -5.48
CA GLY A 45 -0.08 2.90 -4.62
C GLY A 45 1.16 2.06 -4.91
N ILE A 46 1.50 1.82 -6.18
CA ILE A 46 2.67 1.02 -6.55
C ILE A 46 3.97 1.67 -6.06
N PRO A 47 4.30 2.94 -6.41
CA PRO A 47 5.51 3.58 -5.88
C PRO A 47 5.56 3.64 -4.36
N ILE A 48 4.44 3.98 -3.70
CA ILE A 48 4.39 4.11 -2.24
C ILE A 48 4.62 2.76 -1.57
N THR A 49 3.96 1.69 -2.01
CA THR A 49 4.14 0.35 -1.44
C THR A 49 5.57 -0.16 -1.65
N VAL A 50 6.17 0.06 -2.81
CA VAL A 50 7.56 -0.34 -3.08
C VAL A 50 8.52 0.43 -2.17
N LEU A 51 8.40 1.76 -2.10
CA LEU A 51 9.27 2.61 -1.28
C LEU A 51 9.17 2.26 0.21
N THR A 52 7.94 2.12 0.73
CA THR A 52 7.71 1.78 2.14
C THR A 52 8.17 0.37 2.49
N THR A 53 7.98 -0.61 1.59
CA THR A 53 8.47 -1.98 1.79
C THR A 53 10.00 -2.01 1.80
N VAL A 54 10.66 -1.37 0.84
CA VAL A 54 12.13 -1.32 0.78
C VAL A 54 12.69 -0.62 2.02
N ALA A 55 12.14 0.55 2.39
CA ALA A 55 12.55 1.27 3.58
C ALA A 55 12.35 0.42 4.86
N GLY A 56 11.21 -0.23 5.00
CA GLY A 56 10.90 -1.10 6.13
C GLY A 56 11.83 -2.31 6.23
N VAL A 57 12.19 -2.92 5.09
CA VAL A 57 13.18 -4.00 5.04
C VAL A 57 14.57 -3.50 5.45
N ILE A 58 15.01 -2.35 4.93
CA ILE A 58 16.30 -1.75 5.31
C ILE A 58 16.36 -1.49 6.82
N VAL A 59 15.30 -0.89 7.38
CA VAL A 59 15.21 -0.64 8.83
C VAL A 59 15.25 -1.94 9.63
N LEU A 60 14.51 -2.97 9.21
CA LEU A 60 14.55 -4.28 9.88
C LEU A 60 15.91 -4.96 9.81
N LEU A 61 16.69 -4.73 8.74
CA LEU A 61 18.05 -5.22 8.60
C LEU A 61 19.04 -4.43 9.45
N MET A 62 18.86 -3.11 9.58
CA MET A 62 19.69 -2.25 10.43
C MET A 62 19.47 -2.47 11.93
N LEU A 63 18.24 -2.78 12.34
CA LEU A 63 17.86 -3.04 13.73
C LEU A 63 18.09 -4.50 14.18
N ARG A 64 18.72 -5.31 13.33
CA ARG A 64 19.07 -6.70 13.62
C ARG A 64 20.48 -6.77 14.16
#